data_AF-A0A1F6G7N8-F1
#
_entry.id   AF-A0A1F6G7N8-F1
#
_cell.length_a   1.000
_cell.length_b   1.000
_cell.length_c   1.000
_cell.angle_alpha   90.00
_cell.angle_beta   90.00
_cell.angle_gamma   90.00
#
_symmetry.space_group_name_H-M   'P 1'
#
loop_
_entity.id
_entity.type
_entity.pdbx_description
1 polymer ?
#
loop_
_entity_poly.entity_id
_entity_poly.type
_entity_poly.pdbx_seq_one_letter_code
_entity_poly.pdbx_strand_id
1 'polypeptide(L)'
;MTEANTCHLCHQPLPKGQSFYEGRGLKVCLGCYRTQVPCKKCGFPGPLTNHPKWGLICTFCLKENPITEQGVCLVCNKPILEGQSHYADHGQMVCQDCFAKAKTRCFTCRFPKVDGVLPGQGGVCDHCLETLITKLDDHPAILSPLFPFLEAHGYLPQGPLNLNFIDWRMILGMQRKDSPDFSVQFLDELVHWAYPAYHLAGKIYALPGLPSEWFIPIVSGQLAARELCKAHKIPHLGELGPFYGLSRGWVHYLSYAIAKRLKYEGVAKKLSRWPEAYAGPEFNKFLAVEENRGPKGVISFAKTELERFALRYLKAQNKV
;
A
#
# COMPACT_ATOMS: atom_id res chain seq x y z
N MET A 1 -29.56 32.21 -49.76
CA MET A 1 -28.25 31.54 -49.89
C MET A 1 -28.54 30.06 -50.11
N THR A 2 -28.24 29.54 -51.29
CA THR A 2 -28.40 28.12 -51.63
C THR A 2 -27.50 27.29 -50.71
N GLU A 3 -28.09 26.52 -49.80
CA GLU A 3 -27.37 25.56 -48.96
C GLU A 3 -26.54 24.64 -49.87
N ALA A 4 -25.23 24.63 -49.67
CA ALA A 4 -24.32 23.86 -50.48
C ALA A 4 -24.67 22.36 -50.36
N ASN A 5 -25.16 21.77 -51.46
CA ASN A 5 -25.35 20.32 -51.63
C ASN A 5 -23.99 19.63 -51.83
N THR A 6 -23.07 19.81 -50.88
CA THR A 6 -21.73 19.22 -50.87
C THR A 6 -21.55 18.38 -49.63
N CYS A 7 -20.82 17.28 -49.75
CA CYS A 7 -20.44 16.44 -48.61
C CYS A 7 -19.51 17.20 -47.65
N HIS A 8 -19.83 17.19 -46.36
CA HIS A 8 -19.02 17.84 -45.33
C HIS A 8 -17.60 17.29 -45.22
N LEU A 9 -17.38 16.01 -45.54
CA LEU A 9 -16.09 15.34 -45.34
C LEU A 9 -15.18 15.37 -46.57
N CYS A 10 -15.71 15.10 -47.76
CA CYS A 10 -14.91 15.10 -49.00
C CYS A 10 -15.07 16.38 -49.83
N HIS A 11 -15.94 17.29 -49.42
CA HIS A 11 -16.26 18.54 -50.12
C HIS A 11 -16.76 18.40 -51.56
N GLN A 12 -17.06 17.17 -52.00
CA GLN A 12 -17.63 16.89 -53.33
C GLN A 12 -19.14 17.15 -53.37
N PRO A 13 -19.72 17.50 -54.53
CA PRO A 13 -21.16 17.58 -54.70
C PRO A 13 -21.86 16.27 -54.30
N LEU A 14 -23.00 16.37 -53.61
CA LEU A 14 -23.83 15.21 -53.30
C LEU A 14 -24.50 14.72 -54.59
N PRO A 15 -24.38 13.43 -54.95
CA PRO A 15 -24.99 12.91 -56.18
C PRO A 15 -26.51 13.08 -56.15
N LYS A 16 -27.09 13.60 -57.24
CA LYS A 16 -28.55 13.71 -57.37
C LYS A 16 -29.20 12.33 -57.26
N GLY A 17 -30.24 12.22 -56.41
CA GLY A 17 -31.03 10.99 -56.25
C GLY A 17 -30.39 9.92 -55.35
N GLN A 18 -29.24 10.18 -54.72
CA GLN A 18 -28.67 9.27 -53.71
C GLN A 18 -29.03 9.70 -52.29
N SER A 19 -29.22 8.73 -51.40
CA SER A 19 -29.32 8.99 -49.96
C SER A 19 -28.00 9.56 -49.44
N PHE A 20 -28.06 10.36 -48.39
CA PHE A 20 -26.91 10.86 -47.64
C PHE A 20 -27.23 10.78 -46.15
N TYR A 21 -26.20 10.77 -45.31
CA TYR A 21 -26.40 10.94 -43.88
C TYR A 21 -26.56 12.44 -43.58
N GLU A 22 -27.61 12.79 -42.85
CA GLU A 22 -27.84 14.16 -42.39
C GLU A 22 -27.95 14.16 -40.86
N GLY A 23 -27.07 14.93 -40.22
CA GLY A 23 -27.03 15.03 -38.78
C GLY A 23 -26.29 16.29 -38.35
N ARG A 24 -26.79 16.96 -37.30
CA ARG A 24 -26.20 18.20 -36.77
C ARG A 24 -26.06 19.32 -37.84
N GLY A 25 -26.98 19.38 -38.79
CA GLY A 25 -27.00 20.38 -39.87
C GLY A 25 -25.96 20.15 -40.97
N LEU A 26 -25.34 18.97 -41.02
CA LEU A 26 -24.32 18.61 -42.01
C LEU A 26 -24.73 17.39 -42.82
N LYS A 27 -24.43 17.43 -44.12
CA LYS A 27 -24.69 16.35 -45.07
C LYS A 27 -23.40 15.59 -45.39
N VAL A 28 -23.44 14.26 -45.32
CA VAL A 28 -22.29 13.38 -45.61
C VAL A 28 -22.69 12.36 -46.67
N CYS A 29 -21.94 12.27 -47.77
CA CYS A 29 -22.20 11.28 -48.81
C CYS A 29 -22.03 9.85 -48.27
N LEU A 30 -22.77 8.88 -48.83
CA LEU A 30 -22.73 7.48 -48.39
C LEU A 30 -21.32 6.87 -48.44
N GLY A 31 -20.50 7.26 -49.42
CA GLY A 31 -19.12 6.80 -49.54
C GLY A 31 -18.30 7.16 -48.31
N CYS A 32 -18.35 8.42 -47.86
CA CYS A 32 -17.67 8.84 -46.64
C CYS A 32 -18.30 8.23 -45.39
N TYR A 33 -19.63 8.11 -45.33
CA TYR A 33 -20.32 7.52 -44.18
C TYR A 33 -19.90 6.06 -43.93
N ARG A 34 -19.72 5.27 -45.00
CA ARG A 34 -19.36 3.84 -44.90
C ARG A 34 -17.87 3.58 -44.64
N THR A 35 -17.00 4.52 -45.02
CA THR A 35 -15.54 4.35 -44.94
C THR A 35 -14.95 4.91 -43.66
N GLN A 36 -15.56 5.94 -43.08
CA GLN A 36 -15.08 6.58 -41.86
C GLN A 36 -15.51 5.80 -40.63
N VAL A 37 -14.64 5.73 -39.62
CA VAL A 37 -15.00 5.19 -38.30
C VAL A 37 -16.07 6.11 -37.71
N PRO A 38 -17.22 5.58 -37.25
CA PRO A 38 -18.27 6.41 -36.67
C PRO A 38 -17.93 6.81 -35.23
N CYS A 39 -18.34 8.00 -34.83
CA CYS A 39 -18.32 8.45 -33.44
C CYS A 39 -19.05 7.46 -32.54
N LYS A 40 -18.38 6.95 -31.49
CA LYS A 40 -18.96 5.99 -30.55
C LYS A 40 -20.15 6.52 -29.77
N LYS A 41 -20.28 7.84 -29.63
CA LYS A 41 -21.37 8.49 -28.88
C LYS A 41 -22.62 8.78 -29.73
N CYS A 42 -22.44 9.30 -30.96
CA CYS A 42 -23.57 9.78 -31.77
C CYS A 42 -23.63 9.19 -33.20
N GLY A 43 -22.69 8.31 -33.55
CA GLY A 43 -22.63 7.69 -34.88
C GLY A 43 -22.10 8.57 -36.01
N PHE A 44 -21.86 9.86 -35.76
CA PHE A 44 -21.39 10.80 -36.79
C PHE A 44 -20.02 10.36 -37.38
N PRO A 45 -19.89 10.20 -38.71
CA PRO A 45 -18.61 9.93 -39.35
C PRO A 45 -17.76 11.19 -39.45
N GLY A 46 -16.47 11.13 -39.12
CA GLY A 46 -15.58 12.28 -39.28
C GLY A 46 -14.31 12.17 -38.43
N PRO A 47 -13.54 13.27 -38.30
CA PRO A 47 -12.38 13.32 -37.42
C PRO A 47 -12.78 12.96 -35.98
N LEU A 48 -12.14 11.92 -35.44
CA LEU A 48 -12.41 11.43 -34.09
C LEU A 48 -11.27 11.77 -33.15
N THR A 49 -11.61 12.07 -31.90
CA THR A 49 -10.68 12.21 -30.78
C THR A 49 -11.00 11.13 -29.75
N ASN A 50 -9.98 10.55 -29.12
CA ASN A 50 -10.20 9.56 -28.07
C ASN A 50 -10.65 10.25 -26.78
N HIS A 51 -11.90 10.01 -26.38
CA HIS A 51 -12.47 10.47 -25.12
C HIS A 51 -12.40 9.35 -24.07
N PRO A 52 -11.93 9.63 -22.85
CA PRO A 52 -11.73 8.61 -21.81
C PRO A 52 -12.98 7.77 -21.50
N LYS A 53 -14.14 8.43 -21.42
CA LYS A 53 -15.43 7.79 -21.11
C LYS A 53 -16.12 7.09 -22.29
N TRP A 54 -15.89 7.55 -23.53
CA TRP A 54 -16.71 7.15 -24.68
C TRP A 54 -15.90 6.58 -25.85
N GLY A 55 -14.58 6.48 -25.74
CA GLY A 55 -13.69 6.09 -26.83
C GLY A 55 -13.63 7.16 -27.92
N LEU A 56 -13.48 6.74 -29.18
CA LEU A 56 -13.39 7.66 -30.31
C LEU A 56 -14.71 8.42 -30.56
N ILE A 57 -14.71 9.73 -30.32
CA ILE A 57 -15.88 10.61 -30.52
C ILE A 57 -15.58 11.75 -31.50
N CYS A 58 -16.62 12.28 -32.17
CA CYS A 58 -16.48 13.42 -33.07
C CYS A 58 -16.33 14.74 -32.32
N THR A 59 -15.86 15.77 -33.03
CA THR A 59 -15.66 17.13 -32.52
C THR A 59 -16.91 17.76 -31.91
N PHE A 60 -18.11 17.46 -32.43
CA PHE A 60 -19.37 17.93 -31.84
C PHE A 60 -19.61 17.34 -30.46
N CYS A 61 -19.46 16.02 -30.32
CA CYS A 61 -19.62 15.36 -29.03
C CYS A 61 -18.56 15.79 -28.02
N LEU A 62 -17.33 16.06 -28.49
CA LEU A 62 -16.26 16.60 -27.67
C LEU A 62 -16.56 18.04 -27.23
N LYS A 63 -17.15 18.88 -28.08
CA LYS A 63 -17.57 20.24 -27.70
C LYS A 63 -18.68 20.23 -26.65
N GLU A 64 -19.64 19.32 -26.80
CA GLU A 64 -20.74 19.15 -25.83
C GLU A 64 -20.27 18.49 -24.53
N ASN A 65 -19.17 17.74 -24.58
CA ASN A 65 -18.65 16.98 -23.46
C ASN A 65 -17.11 17.04 -23.50
N PRO A 66 -16.54 18.19 -23.10
CA PRO A 66 -15.11 18.37 -23.12
C PRO A 66 -14.44 17.42 -22.12
N ILE A 67 -13.24 16.98 -22.46
CA ILE A 67 -12.38 16.26 -21.52
C ILE A 67 -12.00 17.26 -20.43
N THR A 68 -12.38 16.96 -19.19
CA THR A 68 -12.14 17.85 -18.06
C THR A 68 -10.75 17.64 -17.48
N GLU A 69 -10.21 18.69 -16.88
CA GLU A 69 -9.00 18.60 -16.07
C GLU A 69 -9.35 18.05 -14.68
N GLN A 70 -8.60 17.05 -14.22
CA GLN A 70 -8.76 16.45 -12.90
C GLN A 70 -7.80 17.07 -11.86
N GLY A 71 -6.72 17.66 -12.32
CA GLY A 71 -5.72 18.33 -11.48
C GLY A 71 -4.45 18.63 -12.27
N VAL A 72 -3.44 19.15 -11.59
CA VAL A 72 -2.15 19.49 -12.19
C VAL A 72 -1.08 18.55 -11.64
N CYS A 73 -0.22 18.04 -12.52
CA CYS A 73 0.94 17.26 -12.11
C CYS A 73 1.93 18.13 -11.34
N LEU A 74 2.23 17.79 -10.08
CA LEU A 74 3.17 18.52 -9.24
C LEU A 74 4.57 18.66 -9.85
N VAL A 75 5.01 17.65 -10.62
CA VAL A 75 6.39 17.59 -11.14
C VAL A 75 6.57 18.41 -12.41
N CYS A 76 5.64 18.30 -13.37
CA CYS A 76 5.78 18.97 -14.67
C CYS A 76 4.80 20.13 -14.88
N ASN A 77 3.93 20.41 -13.91
CA ASN A 77 2.91 21.45 -13.94
C ASN A 77 1.95 21.36 -15.14
N LYS A 78 1.83 20.18 -15.76
CA LYS A 78 0.88 19.93 -16.86
C LYS A 78 -0.46 19.44 -16.30
N PRO A 79 -1.58 19.81 -16.94
CA PRO A 79 -2.89 19.30 -16.56
C PRO A 79 -2.96 17.79 -16.75
N ILE A 80 -3.55 17.10 -15.78
CA ILE A 80 -3.92 15.69 -15.83
C ILE A 80 -5.39 15.65 -16.23
N LEU A 81 -5.65 15.13 -17.41
CA LEU A 81 -6.99 15.09 -18.00
C LEU A 81 -7.78 13.88 -17.48
N GLU A 82 -9.12 13.94 -17.59
CA GLU A 82 -10.00 12.84 -17.25
C GLU A 82 -9.51 11.51 -17.84
N GLY A 83 -9.53 10.46 -17.02
CA GLY A 83 -9.12 9.10 -17.40
C GLY A 83 -7.66 8.91 -17.78
N GLN A 84 -6.81 9.94 -17.63
CA GLN A 84 -5.37 9.73 -17.57
C GLN A 84 -5.00 9.10 -16.22
N SER A 85 -4.24 8.03 -16.27
CA SER A 85 -3.66 7.44 -15.06
C SER A 85 -2.69 8.43 -14.42
N HIS A 86 -2.70 8.47 -13.10
CA HIS A 86 -1.77 9.27 -12.30
C HIS A 86 -1.51 8.55 -10.97
N TYR A 87 -0.43 8.94 -10.32
CA TYR A 87 -0.18 8.63 -8.93
C TYR A 87 -0.75 9.76 -8.08
N ALA A 88 -1.47 9.44 -7.01
CA ALA A 88 -2.01 10.41 -6.06
C ALA A 88 -1.70 9.96 -4.64
N ASP A 89 -1.01 10.81 -3.90
CA ASP A 89 -0.80 10.66 -2.46
C ASP A 89 -0.62 12.05 -1.86
N HIS A 90 -0.84 12.17 -0.55
CA HIS A 90 -0.69 13.44 0.18
C HIS A 90 -1.49 14.62 -0.41
N GLY A 91 -2.63 14.34 -1.05
CA GLY A 91 -3.45 15.37 -1.72
C GLY A 91 -2.82 15.96 -2.99
N GLN A 92 -1.70 15.39 -3.47
CA GLN A 92 -1.00 15.84 -4.66
C GLN A 92 -1.08 14.77 -5.77
N MET A 93 -1.09 15.22 -7.02
CA MET A 93 -1.13 14.34 -8.20
C MET A 93 0.17 14.41 -8.98
N VAL A 94 0.60 13.27 -9.50
CA VAL A 94 1.74 13.15 -10.41
C VAL A 94 1.37 12.30 -11.60
N CYS A 95 1.55 12.84 -12.81
CA CYS A 95 1.26 12.09 -14.03
C CYS A 95 2.18 10.85 -14.14
N GLN A 96 1.69 9.79 -14.80
CA GLN A 96 2.43 8.53 -14.93
C GLN A 96 3.82 8.70 -15.56
N ASP A 97 3.95 9.59 -16.54
CA ASP A 97 5.26 9.87 -17.17
C ASP A 97 6.29 10.41 -16.17
N CYS A 98 5.88 11.36 -15.32
CA CYS A 98 6.75 11.92 -14.30
C CYS A 98 7.05 10.90 -13.21
N PHE A 99 6.05 10.13 -12.79
CA PHE A 99 6.24 9.05 -11.83
C PHE A 99 7.25 8.03 -12.36
N ALA A 100 7.06 7.52 -13.58
CA ALA A 100 7.91 6.52 -14.21
C ALA A 100 9.35 6.99 -14.43
N LYS A 101 9.55 8.25 -14.83
CA LYS A 101 10.88 8.84 -15.11
C LYS A 101 11.62 9.35 -13.86
N ALA A 102 10.96 9.40 -12.70
CA ALA A 102 11.58 9.87 -11.47
C ALA A 102 12.79 9.00 -11.10
N LYS A 103 13.99 9.61 -11.08
CA LYS A 103 15.24 8.93 -10.69
C LYS A 103 15.29 8.59 -9.21
N THR A 104 14.65 9.42 -8.38
CA THR A 104 14.57 9.28 -6.94
C THR A 104 13.12 9.39 -6.52
N ARG A 105 12.72 8.56 -5.57
CA ARG A 105 11.38 8.54 -4.99
C ARG A 105 11.52 8.38 -3.49
N CYS A 106 10.52 8.85 -2.74
CA CYS A 106 10.44 8.66 -1.30
C CYS A 106 10.47 7.15 -0.98
N PHE A 107 11.39 6.73 -0.10
CA PHE A 107 11.52 5.34 0.36
C PHE A 107 10.20 4.85 0.97
N THR A 108 9.50 5.71 1.71
CA THR A 108 8.30 5.37 2.47
C THR A 108 7.05 5.22 1.60
N CYS A 109 6.74 6.21 0.75
CA CYS A 109 5.47 6.26 -0.01
C CYS A 109 5.64 6.15 -1.53
N ARG A 110 6.88 6.13 -2.04
CA ARG A 110 7.23 6.18 -3.48
C ARG A 110 6.95 7.52 -4.18
N PHE A 111 6.59 8.57 -3.44
CA PHE A 111 6.33 9.89 -4.00
C PHE A 111 7.56 10.42 -4.77
N PRO A 112 7.42 10.91 -6.02
CA PRO A 112 8.55 11.28 -6.88
C PRO A 112 9.09 12.69 -6.62
N LYS A 113 9.07 13.11 -5.35
CA LYS A 113 9.70 14.32 -4.84
C LYS A 113 10.33 13.95 -3.51
N VAL A 114 11.62 14.27 -3.36
CA VAL A 114 12.42 13.93 -2.19
C VAL A 114 12.96 15.25 -1.63
N ASP A 115 12.72 15.48 -0.35
CA ASP A 115 13.06 16.73 0.35
C ASP A 115 14.17 16.51 1.40
N GLY A 116 14.40 15.25 1.81
CA GLY A 116 15.49 14.88 2.72
C GLY A 116 16.06 13.50 2.42
N VAL A 117 17.19 13.18 3.04
CA VAL A 117 17.83 11.87 2.97
C VAL A 117 18.07 11.34 4.37
N LEU A 118 17.57 10.14 4.64
CA LEU A 118 17.78 9.45 5.91
C LEU A 118 18.93 8.45 5.80
N PRO A 119 19.89 8.45 6.76
CA PRO A 119 20.98 7.49 6.77
C PRO A 119 20.47 6.05 6.74
N GLY A 120 20.94 5.25 5.78
CA GLY A 120 20.56 3.83 5.66
C GLY A 120 19.17 3.55 5.06
N GLN A 121 18.46 4.57 4.57
CA GLN A 121 17.20 4.40 3.84
C GLN A 121 17.17 5.08 2.47
N GLY A 122 17.71 6.29 2.36
CA GLY A 122 17.66 7.08 1.13
C GLY A 122 16.68 8.24 1.23
N GLY A 123 16.10 8.62 0.09
CA GLY A 123 15.28 9.82 -0.04
C GLY A 123 13.91 9.70 0.64
N VAL A 124 13.44 10.77 1.30
CA VAL A 124 12.11 10.87 1.90
C VAL A 124 11.47 12.22 1.52
N CYS A 125 10.16 12.23 1.26
CA CYS A 125 9.41 13.45 0.98
C CYS A 125 9.08 14.22 2.28
N ASP A 126 8.84 15.52 2.16
CA ASP A 126 8.34 16.40 3.21
C ASP A 126 7.19 15.80 4.05
N HIS A 127 6.16 15.27 3.40
CA HIS A 127 4.99 14.69 4.08
C HIS A 127 5.35 13.48 4.93
N CYS A 128 6.22 12.61 4.42
CA CYS A 128 6.69 11.47 5.20
C CYS A 128 7.64 11.92 6.31
N LEU A 129 8.48 12.94 6.08
CA LEU A 129 9.42 13.46 7.08
C LEU A 129 8.73 13.91 8.37
N GLU A 130 7.53 14.49 8.28
CA GLU A 130 6.75 14.96 9.44
C GLU A 130 6.18 13.82 10.30
N THR A 131 6.01 12.62 9.75
CA THR A 131 5.36 11.48 10.44
C THR A 131 6.36 10.44 10.95
N LEU A 132 7.65 10.72 10.80
CA LEU A 132 8.73 9.81 11.14
C LEU A 132 8.97 9.71 12.64
N ILE A 133 9.13 8.48 13.13
CA ILE A 133 9.65 8.26 14.47
C ILE A 133 11.16 8.54 14.50
N THR A 134 11.60 9.39 15.43
CA THR A 134 12.99 9.79 15.67
C THR A 134 13.48 9.33 17.04
N LYS A 135 14.80 9.45 17.32
CA LYS A 135 15.36 9.07 18.65
C LYS A 135 14.92 10.02 19.76
N LEU A 136 14.47 11.21 19.37
CA LEU A 136 14.13 12.29 20.29
C LEU A 136 12.67 12.20 20.74
N ASP A 137 11.87 11.35 20.11
CA ASP A 137 10.46 11.24 20.43
C ASP A 137 10.27 10.55 21.78
N ASP A 138 9.26 10.99 22.52
CA ASP A 138 8.82 10.35 23.76
C ASP A 138 8.05 9.06 23.42
N HIS A 139 8.79 7.97 23.17
CA HIS A 139 8.19 6.67 22.84
C HIS A 139 7.25 6.13 23.93
N PRO A 140 7.56 6.26 25.24
CA PRO A 140 6.58 5.97 26.29
C PRO A 140 5.26 6.72 26.08
N ALA A 141 5.29 8.03 25.80
CA ALA A 141 4.07 8.79 25.53
C ALA A 141 3.34 8.26 24.28
N ILE A 142 4.06 7.96 23.19
CA ILE A 142 3.47 7.42 21.95
C ILE A 142 2.77 6.06 22.19
N LEU A 143 3.35 5.18 23.00
CA LEU A 143 2.79 3.84 23.24
C LEU A 143 1.77 3.79 24.39
N SER A 144 1.81 4.76 25.30
CA SER A 144 0.93 4.80 26.47
C SER A 144 -0.57 4.62 26.16
N PRO A 145 -1.15 5.18 25.07
CA PRO A 145 -2.56 4.99 24.74
C PRO A 145 -2.91 3.53 24.41
N LEU A 146 -1.92 2.71 24.06
CA LEU A 146 -2.11 1.30 23.76
C LEU A 146 -1.97 0.39 24.97
N PHE A 147 -1.44 0.87 26.09
CA PHE A 147 -1.20 0.02 27.26
C PHE A 147 -2.46 -0.73 27.73
N PRO A 148 -3.66 -0.13 27.83
CA PRO A 148 -4.85 -0.89 28.21
C PRO A 148 -5.19 -2.04 27.26
N PHE A 149 -4.95 -1.86 25.95
CA PHE A 149 -5.15 -2.92 24.97
C PHE A 149 -4.07 -4.00 25.09
N LEU A 150 -2.81 -3.60 25.30
CA LEU A 150 -1.69 -4.53 25.41
C LEU A 150 -1.76 -5.34 26.70
N GLU A 151 -2.19 -4.74 27.81
CA GLU A 151 -2.48 -5.41 29.09
C GLU A 151 -3.54 -6.50 28.94
N ALA A 152 -4.61 -6.24 28.18
CA ALA A 152 -5.60 -7.25 27.87
C ALA A 152 -5.02 -8.46 27.09
N HIS A 153 -3.88 -8.27 26.41
CA HIS A 153 -3.14 -9.31 25.70
C HIS A 153 -1.90 -9.80 26.47
N GLY A 154 -1.80 -9.49 27.76
CA GLY A 154 -0.75 -10.00 28.66
C GLY A 154 0.56 -9.20 28.67
N TYR A 155 0.60 -8.03 28.05
CA TYR A 155 1.76 -7.13 28.14
C TYR A 155 1.67 -6.26 29.38
N LEU A 156 2.74 -6.19 30.16
CA LEU A 156 2.87 -5.19 31.22
C LEU A 156 3.83 -4.09 30.74
N PRO A 157 3.45 -2.81 30.80
CA PRO A 157 4.34 -1.71 30.43
C PRO A 157 5.64 -1.77 31.25
N GLN A 158 6.79 -1.89 30.58
CA GLN A 158 8.10 -1.86 31.24
C GLN A 158 8.96 -0.74 30.67
N GLY A 159 9.36 0.19 31.53
CA GLY A 159 10.47 1.15 31.33
C GLY A 159 10.47 1.93 30.01
N PRO A 160 11.50 2.78 29.79
CA PRO A 160 11.72 3.36 28.47
C PRO A 160 12.12 2.27 27.46
N LEU A 161 11.67 2.43 26.21
CA LEU A 161 12.08 1.55 25.12
C LEU A 161 13.54 1.80 24.74
N ASN A 162 14.33 0.72 24.62
CA ASN A 162 15.68 0.80 24.09
C ASN A 162 15.65 0.75 22.55
N LEU A 163 15.45 1.91 21.91
CA LEU A 163 15.33 2.04 20.46
C LEU A 163 16.69 2.29 19.79
N ASN A 164 16.97 1.51 18.74
CA ASN A 164 18.18 1.59 17.93
C ASN A 164 17.80 1.70 16.46
N PHE A 165 18.19 2.77 15.79
CA PHE A 165 17.98 2.88 14.34
C PHE A 165 19.14 2.25 13.58
N ILE A 166 18.81 1.38 12.62
CA ILE A 166 19.78 0.64 11.82
C ILE A 166 19.33 0.54 10.36
N ASP A 167 20.27 0.21 9.48
CA ASP A 167 20.02 0.02 8.04
C ASP A 167 19.03 -1.13 7.79
N TRP A 168 18.19 -1.00 6.76
CA TRP A 168 17.17 -1.99 6.43
C TRP A 168 17.77 -3.39 6.18
N ARG A 169 18.99 -3.47 5.65
CA ARG A 169 19.70 -4.75 5.40
C ARG A 169 19.98 -5.48 6.71
N MET A 170 20.33 -4.73 7.75
CA MET A 170 20.57 -5.31 9.07
C MET A 170 19.26 -5.81 9.69
N ILE A 171 18.17 -5.03 9.63
CA ILE A 171 16.85 -5.45 10.14
C ILE A 171 16.37 -6.72 9.46
N LEU A 172 16.54 -6.79 8.15
CA LEU A 172 16.20 -7.94 7.34
C LEU A 172 17.06 -9.16 7.72
N GLY A 173 18.38 -9.00 7.82
CA GLY A 173 19.31 -10.07 8.21
C GLY A 173 19.10 -10.58 9.64
N MET A 174 18.57 -9.75 10.55
CA MET A 174 18.15 -10.20 11.89
C MET A 174 16.90 -11.10 11.84
N GLN A 175 16.09 -10.99 10.78
CA GLN A 175 14.80 -11.65 10.68
C GLN A 175 14.79 -12.84 9.73
N ARG A 176 15.79 -12.98 8.87
CA ARG A 176 15.85 -14.03 7.84
C ARG A 176 17.28 -14.53 7.67
N LYS A 177 17.42 -15.83 7.39
CA LYS A 177 18.71 -16.42 6.99
C LYS A 177 19.06 -16.04 5.55
N ASP A 178 18.06 -16.07 4.68
CA ASP A 178 18.23 -15.78 3.26
C ASP A 178 17.82 -14.33 2.97
N SER A 179 18.76 -13.56 2.43
CA SER A 179 18.47 -12.23 1.91
C SER A 179 17.69 -12.38 0.59
N PRO A 180 16.74 -11.47 0.27
CA PRO A 180 16.08 -11.49 -1.03
C PRO A 180 17.13 -11.25 -2.13
N ASP A 181 16.95 -11.91 -3.27
CA ASP A 181 17.83 -11.79 -4.43
C ASP A 181 17.74 -10.42 -5.14
N PHE A 182 17.03 -9.46 -4.56
CA PHE A 182 16.81 -8.13 -5.12
C PHE A 182 17.04 -7.02 -4.10
N SER A 183 17.39 -5.84 -4.60
CA SER A 183 17.55 -4.64 -3.78
C SER A 183 16.19 -4.11 -3.33
N VAL A 184 15.97 -3.99 -2.02
CA VAL A 184 14.85 -3.22 -1.47
C VAL A 184 15.08 -1.74 -1.76
N GLN A 185 14.18 -1.13 -2.53
CA GLN A 185 14.22 0.30 -2.86
C GLN A 185 13.17 1.10 -2.08
N PHE A 186 12.12 0.43 -1.59
CA PHE A 186 11.00 1.06 -0.92
C PHE A 186 10.56 0.28 0.33
N LEU A 187 9.90 0.97 1.27
CA LEU A 187 9.39 0.38 2.50
C LEU A 187 8.41 -0.77 2.22
N ASP A 188 7.53 -0.63 1.23
CA ASP A 188 6.57 -1.69 0.90
C ASP A 188 7.24 -2.97 0.37
N GLU A 189 8.42 -2.87 -0.26
CA GLU A 189 9.22 -4.04 -0.62
C GLU A 189 9.85 -4.69 0.61
N LEU A 190 10.29 -3.89 1.59
CA LEU A 190 10.84 -4.42 2.84
C LEU A 190 9.79 -5.21 3.62
N VAL A 191 8.59 -4.63 3.79
CA VAL A 191 7.52 -5.22 4.61
C VAL A 191 6.99 -6.54 4.06
N HIS A 192 7.23 -6.85 2.78
CA HIS A 192 6.94 -8.16 2.21
C HIS A 192 7.80 -9.26 2.86
N TRP A 193 9.00 -8.92 3.33
CA TRP A 193 9.99 -9.88 3.81
C TRP A 193 10.29 -9.79 5.30
N ALA A 194 10.18 -8.59 5.88
CA ALA A 194 10.59 -8.35 7.25
C ALA A 194 9.74 -7.25 7.91
N TYR A 195 9.63 -7.31 9.23
CA TYR A 195 9.10 -6.18 9.97
C TYR A 195 10.09 -5.01 9.92
N PRO A 196 9.66 -3.78 9.63
CA PRO A 196 10.54 -2.60 9.58
C PRO A 196 10.99 -2.13 10.97
N ALA A 197 10.45 -2.73 12.03
CA ALA A 197 10.97 -2.66 13.39
C ALA A 197 11.01 -4.07 13.97
N TYR A 198 12.04 -4.40 14.75
CA TYR A 198 12.26 -5.74 15.28
C TYR A 198 12.77 -5.70 16.72
N HIS A 199 12.10 -6.42 17.62
CA HIS A 199 12.54 -6.59 19.00
C HIS A 199 13.47 -7.79 19.09
N LEU A 200 14.67 -7.59 19.62
CA LEU A 200 15.67 -8.64 19.82
C LEU A 200 16.52 -8.33 21.05
N ALA A 201 16.65 -9.30 21.95
CA ALA A 201 17.47 -9.21 23.17
C ALA A 201 17.19 -7.95 24.02
N GLY A 202 15.90 -7.60 24.19
CA GLY A 202 15.48 -6.45 25.01
C GLY A 202 15.69 -5.09 24.35
N LYS A 203 16.08 -5.05 23.07
CA LYS A 203 16.23 -3.84 22.27
C LYS A 203 15.25 -3.86 21.10
N ILE A 204 14.79 -2.69 20.68
CA ILE A 204 14.02 -2.52 19.45
C ILE A 204 14.97 -1.93 18.42
N TYR A 205 15.09 -2.61 17.29
CA TYR A 205 15.83 -2.16 16.13
C TYR A 205 14.83 -1.69 15.08
N ALA A 206 14.88 -0.43 14.69
CA ALA A 206 13.93 0.14 13.76
C ALA A 206 14.61 0.82 12.59
N LEU A 207 13.84 0.94 11.51
CA LEU A 207 14.17 1.76 10.37
C LEU A 207 14.23 3.25 10.76
N PRO A 208 15.32 3.99 10.44
CA PRO A 208 15.38 5.42 10.69
C PRO A 208 14.37 6.16 9.82
N GLY A 209 13.27 6.63 10.39
CA GLY A 209 12.15 7.15 9.60
C GLY A 209 11.10 6.12 9.23
N LEU A 210 10.81 5.21 10.17
CA LEU A 210 9.59 4.44 10.10
C LEU A 210 8.39 5.33 10.48
N PRO A 211 7.35 5.45 9.64
CA PRO A 211 6.16 6.19 10.02
C PRO A 211 5.51 5.60 11.27
N SER A 212 4.92 6.47 12.10
CA SER A 212 4.23 6.07 13.33
C SER A 212 3.19 4.96 13.10
N GLU A 213 2.51 4.99 11.96
CA GLU A 213 1.47 4.05 11.55
C GLU A 213 2.00 2.63 11.36
N TRP A 214 3.27 2.49 11.01
CA TRP A 214 3.97 1.22 10.97
C TRP A 214 4.62 0.89 12.32
N PHE A 215 5.32 1.86 12.90
CA PHE A 215 6.10 1.64 14.12
C PHE A 215 5.22 1.15 15.28
N ILE A 216 4.12 1.85 15.54
CA ILE A 216 3.27 1.62 16.70
C ILE A 216 2.68 0.19 16.67
N PRO A 217 1.94 -0.25 15.63
CA PRO A 217 1.34 -1.58 15.66
C PRO A 217 2.37 -2.71 15.71
N ILE A 218 3.47 -2.58 14.96
CA ILE A 218 4.52 -3.61 14.89
C ILE A 218 5.24 -3.78 16.22
N VAL A 219 5.65 -2.67 16.84
CA VAL A 219 6.37 -2.71 18.11
C VAL A 219 5.46 -3.24 19.20
N SER A 220 4.23 -2.74 19.27
CA SER A 220 3.25 -3.20 20.26
C SER A 220 2.91 -4.69 20.13
N GLY A 221 2.73 -5.19 18.90
CA GLY A 221 2.52 -6.63 18.66
C GLY A 221 3.71 -7.48 19.12
N GLN A 222 4.94 -7.03 18.88
CA GLN A 222 6.15 -7.71 19.34
C GLN A 222 6.32 -7.69 20.86
N LEU A 223 6.00 -6.58 21.51
CA LEU A 223 6.09 -6.46 22.96
C LEU A 223 5.10 -7.38 23.68
N ALA A 224 3.85 -7.44 23.21
CA ALA A 224 2.85 -8.35 23.78
C ALA A 224 3.22 -9.82 23.56
N ALA A 225 3.74 -10.16 22.38
CA ALA A 225 4.20 -11.51 22.09
C ALA A 225 5.43 -11.91 22.92
N ARG A 226 6.33 -10.97 23.21
CA ARG A 226 7.51 -11.20 24.07
C ARG A 226 7.09 -11.58 25.49
N GLU A 227 6.19 -10.83 26.10
CA GLU A 227 5.76 -11.11 27.48
C GLU A 227 5.11 -12.48 27.59
N LEU A 228 4.35 -12.87 26.57
CA LEU A 228 3.79 -14.21 26.47
C LEU A 228 4.89 -15.29 26.37
N CYS A 229 5.92 -15.08 25.55
CA CYS A 229 7.07 -16.01 25.46
C CYS A 229 7.80 -16.14 26.81
N LYS A 230 8.00 -15.01 27.50
CA LYS A 230 8.63 -14.95 28.82
C LYS A 230 7.81 -15.72 29.87
N ALA A 231 6.48 -15.56 29.87
CA ALA A 231 5.59 -16.27 30.79
C ALA A 231 5.68 -17.79 30.65
N HIS A 232 5.93 -18.29 29.44
CA HIS A 232 6.03 -19.73 29.16
C HIS A 232 7.47 -20.26 29.07
N LYS A 233 8.48 -19.45 29.43
CA LYS A 233 9.91 -19.81 29.37
C LYS A 233 10.35 -20.34 27.99
N ILE A 234 9.78 -19.80 26.91
CA ILE A 234 10.16 -20.15 25.55
C ILE A 234 11.09 -19.09 24.94
N PRO A 235 11.96 -19.47 23.99
CA PRO A 235 12.85 -18.55 23.27
C PRO A 235 12.16 -17.30 22.74
N HIS A 236 12.92 -16.22 22.68
CA HIS A 236 12.44 -14.92 22.23
C HIS A 236 12.00 -14.95 20.75
N LEU A 237 11.09 -14.05 20.35
CA LEU A 237 10.62 -13.80 18.96
C LEU A 237 11.74 -13.59 17.92
N GLY A 238 12.93 -13.32 18.43
CA GLY A 238 14.19 -13.07 17.74
C GLY A 238 14.85 -14.33 17.17
N GLU A 239 14.59 -15.47 17.79
CA GLU A 239 15.34 -16.68 17.56
C GLU A 239 14.62 -17.54 16.52
N LEU A 240 15.34 -17.96 15.48
CA LEU A 240 14.88 -18.91 14.46
C LEU A 240 14.82 -20.33 15.03
N GLY A 241 14.04 -20.50 16.09
CA GLY A 241 13.81 -21.75 16.79
C GLY A 241 12.52 -22.45 16.37
N PRO A 242 12.18 -23.59 17.01
CA PRO A 242 10.97 -24.37 16.71
C PRO A 242 9.66 -23.58 16.87
N PHE A 243 9.69 -22.44 17.57
CA PHE A 243 8.53 -21.61 17.89
C PHE A 243 8.35 -20.41 16.96
N TYR A 244 9.24 -20.28 15.98
CA TYR A 244 9.31 -19.10 15.13
C TYR A 244 8.00 -18.83 14.37
N GLY A 245 7.36 -19.86 13.80
CA GLY A 245 6.10 -19.71 13.06
C GLY A 245 4.94 -19.22 13.93
N LEU A 246 4.65 -19.90 15.05
CA LEU A 246 3.54 -19.55 15.95
C LEU A 246 3.73 -18.16 16.57
N SER A 247 4.94 -17.88 17.05
CA SER A 247 5.24 -16.61 17.70
C SER A 247 5.21 -15.43 16.71
N ARG A 248 5.69 -15.63 15.46
CA ARG A 248 5.51 -14.63 14.40
C ARG A 248 4.07 -14.47 13.96
N GLY A 249 3.31 -15.55 13.83
CA GLY A 249 1.87 -15.48 13.53
C GLY A 249 1.11 -14.67 14.58
N TRP A 250 1.46 -14.83 15.86
CA TRP A 250 0.89 -14.07 16.96
C TRP A 250 1.26 -12.57 16.92
N VAL A 251 2.56 -12.26 16.78
CA VAL A 251 3.04 -10.88 16.56
C VAL A 251 2.29 -10.24 15.40
N HIS A 252 2.15 -10.98 14.32
CA HIS A 252 1.55 -10.51 13.10
C HIS A 252 0.07 -10.18 13.27
N TYR A 253 -0.68 -11.10 13.89
CA TYR A 253 -2.08 -10.91 14.25
C TYR A 253 -2.27 -9.67 15.13
N LEU A 254 -1.49 -9.52 16.20
CA LEU A 254 -1.61 -8.37 17.10
C LEU A 254 -1.28 -7.06 16.38
N SER A 255 -0.24 -7.05 15.55
CA SER A 255 0.12 -5.86 14.75
C SER A 255 -1.03 -5.45 13.83
N TYR A 256 -1.66 -6.43 13.16
CA TYR A 256 -2.82 -6.21 12.32
C TYR A 256 -4.03 -5.69 13.12
N ALA A 257 -4.36 -6.32 14.24
CA ALA A 257 -5.49 -5.94 15.08
C ALA A 257 -5.33 -4.52 15.66
N ILE A 258 -4.11 -4.16 16.08
CA ILE A 258 -3.77 -2.81 16.55
C ILE A 258 -3.91 -1.80 15.42
N ALA A 259 -3.37 -2.10 14.24
CA ALA A 259 -3.48 -1.21 13.07
C ALA A 259 -4.96 -0.93 12.72
N LYS A 260 -5.83 -1.96 12.76
CA LYS A 260 -7.28 -1.77 12.55
C LYS A 260 -7.92 -0.91 13.64
N ARG A 261 -7.58 -1.15 14.91
CA ARG A 261 -8.12 -0.38 16.04
C ARG A 261 -7.73 1.11 15.95
N LEU A 262 -6.52 1.39 15.48
CA LEU A 262 -6.01 2.74 15.26
C LEU A 262 -6.48 3.36 13.93
N LYS A 263 -7.27 2.63 13.12
CA LYS A 263 -7.75 3.04 11.79
C LYS A 263 -6.62 3.31 10.78
N TYR A 264 -5.49 2.65 10.93
CA TYR A 264 -4.39 2.65 9.96
C TYR A 264 -4.68 1.68 8.81
N GLU A 265 -5.73 1.94 8.03
CA GLU A 265 -6.26 1.02 7.02
C GLU A 265 -5.21 0.57 5.99
N GLY A 266 -4.33 1.48 5.54
CA GLY A 266 -3.26 1.15 4.60
C GLY A 266 -2.25 0.16 5.18
N VAL A 267 -1.91 0.30 6.47
CA VAL A 267 -1.01 -0.62 7.18
C VAL A 267 -1.71 -1.94 7.46
N ALA A 268 -2.95 -1.91 7.96
CA ALA A 268 -3.74 -3.11 8.22
C ALA A 268 -3.92 -3.97 6.95
N LYS A 269 -4.21 -3.34 5.81
CA LYS A 269 -4.31 -4.02 4.50
C LYS A 269 -2.99 -4.64 4.03
N LYS A 270 -1.85 -4.02 4.35
CA LYS A 270 -0.53 -4.58 4.02
C LYS A 270 -0.18 -5.72 4.96
N LEU A 271 -0.41 -5.56 6.27
CA LEU A 271 -0.23 -6.63 7.25
C LEU A 271 -1.12 -7.84 6.91
N SER A 272 -2.38 -7.66 6.53
CA SER A 272 -3.22 -8.81 6.16
C SER A 272 -2.71 -9.65 4.96
N ARG A 273 -1.70 -9.17 4.24
CA ARG A 273 -1.08 -9.85 3.10
C ARG A 273 0.34 -10.35 3.41
N TRP A 274 1.06 -9.76 4.37
CA TRP A 274 2.51 -9.93 4.52
C TRP A 274 2.92 -10.04 5.97
N PRO A 275 3.80 -10.98 6.37
CA PRO A 275 4.73 -11.69 5.50
C PRO A 275 4.18 -13.05 5.03
N GLU A 276 3.99 -13.17 3.71
CA GLU A 276 3.29 -14.29 3.06
C GLU A 276 3.99 -15.65 3.32
N ALA A 277 5.32 -15.67 3.40
CA ALA A 277 6.08 -16.92 3.46
C ALA A 277 6.27 -17.53 4.88
N TYR A 278 6.25 -16.73 5.96
CA TYR A 278 6.70 -17.22 7.29
C TYR A 278 5.69 -17.08 8.42
N ALA A 279 4.78 -16.10 8.34
CA ALA A 279 3.75 -15.90 9.35
C ALA A 279 2.35 -16.22 8.80
N GLY A 280 2.19 -16.34 7.48
CA GLY A 280 0.90 -16.50 6.81
C GLY A 280 0.01 -17.62 7.38
N PRO A 281 0.49 -18.88 7.46
CA PRO A 281 -0.35 -19.97 7.96
C PRO A 281 -0.83 -19.77 9.40
N GLU A 282 0.05 -19.35 10.30
CA GLU A 282 -0.27 -19.13 11.72
C GLU A 282 -1.14 -17.88 11.91
N PHE A 283 -0.86 -16.81 11.17
CA PHE A 283 -1.69 -15.62 11.15
C PHE A 283 -3.12 -15.94 10.70
N ASN A 284 -3.28 -16.70 9.61
CA ASN A 284 -4.60 -17.10 9.12
C ASN A 284 -5.38 -17.93 10.15
N LYS A 285 -4.69 -18.75 10.96
CA LYS A 285 -5.33 -19.45 12.09
C LYS A 285 -5.86 -18.46 13.12
N PHE A 286 -5.08 -17.45 13.50
CA PHE A 286 -5.53 -16.42 14.44
C PHE A 286 -6.72 -15.61 13.90
N LEU A 287 -6.70 -15.23 12.62
CA LEU A 287 -7.84 -14.58 11.97
C LEU A 287 -9.10 -15.45 11.99
N ALA A 288 -8.97 -16.74 11.64
CA ALA A 288 -10.10 -17.66 11.67
C ALA A 288 -10.66 -17.82 13.10
N VAL A 289 -9.81 -17.84 14.13
CA VAL A 289 -10.27 -17.87 15.52
C VAL A 289 -10.99 -16.57 15.89
N GLU A 290 -10.50 -15.41 15.45
CA GLU A 290 -11.17 -14.12 15.68
C GLU A 290 -12.56 -14.10 15.07
N GLU A 291 -12.69 -14.54 13.82
CA GLU A 291 -13.96 -14.58 13.10
C GLU A 291 -14.99 -15.48 13.81
N ASN A 292 -14.56 -16.64 14.31
CA ASN A 292 -15.45 -17.63 14.92
C ASN A 292 -15.72 -17.41 16.42
N ARG A 293 -14.76 -16.83 17.16
CA ARG A 293 -14.78 -16.78 18.63
C ARG A 293 -14.53 -15.39 19.21
N GLY A 294 -14.34 -14.39 18.35
CA GLY A 294 -14.01 -13.02 18.73
C GLY A 294 -12.63 -12.87 19.37
N PRO A 295 -12.27 -11.62 19.75
CA PRO A 295 -10.95 -11.31 20.32
C PRO A 295 -10.59 -12.11 21.59
N LYS A 296 -11.59 -12.37 22.46
CA LYS A 296 -11.38 -13.21 23.66
C LYS A 296 -11.02 -14.65 23.31
N GLY A 297 -11.63 -15.19 22.25
CA GLY A 297 -11.33 -16.52 21.76
C GLY A 297 -9.91 -16.64 21.23
N VAL A 298 -9.40 -15.58 20.58
CA VAL A 298 -8.02 -15.51 20.08
C VAL A 298 -7.01 -15.57 21.23
N ILE A 299 -7.23 -14.80 22.30
CA ILE A 299 -6.36 -14.83 23.49
C ILE A 299 -6.34 -16.22 24.12
N SER A 300 -7.51 -16.85 24.28
CA SER A 300 -7.63 -18.21 24.84
C SER A 300 -6.90 -19.25 23.98
N PHE A 301 -7.07 -19.16 22.65
CA PHE A 301 -6.37 -20.01 21.70
C PHE A 301 -4.85 -19.84 21.77
N ALA A 302 -4.37 -18.60 21.75
CA ALA A 302 -2.94 -18.28 21.84
C ALA A 302 -2.31 -18.90 23.10
N LYS A 303 -2.92 -18.68 24.27
CA LYS A 303 -2.48 -19.25 25.55
C LYS A 303 -2.44 -20.77 25.50
N THR A 304 -3.53 -21.40 25.08
CA THR A 304 -3.64 -22.86 25.04
C THR A 304 -2.60 -23.51 24.12
N GLU A 305 -2.43 -22.97 22.91
CA GLU A 305 -1.44 -23.50 21.97
C GLU A 305 -0.02 -23.26 22.47
N LEU A 306 0.30 -22.06 22.96
CA LEU A 306 1.63 -21.76 23.49
C LEU A 306 1.98 -22.62 24.72
N GLU A 307 1.03 -22.86 25.62
CA GLU A 307 1.21 -23.79 26.75
C GLU A 307 1.48 -25.22 26.27
N ARG A 308 0.64 -25.73 25.36
CA ARG A 308 0.80 -27.08 24.81
C ARG A 308 2.16 -27.25 24.12
N PHE A 309 2.60 -26.24 23.37
CA PHE A 309 3.88 -26.25 22.68
C PHE A 309 5.07 -26.08 23.63
N ALA A 310 4.99 -25.17 24.61
CA ALA A 310 6.03 -24.97 25.62
C ALA A 310 6.30 -26.26 26.41
N LEU A 311 5.24 -26.98 26.81
CA LEU A 311 5.37 -28.28 27.47
C LEU A 311 6.08 -29.32 26.60
N ARG A 312 5.79 -29.38 25.30
CA ARG A 312 6.47 -30.31 24.37
C ARG A 312 7.95 -29.98 24.24
N TYR A 313 8.30 -28.71 24.15
CA TYR A 313 9.68 -28.26 24.00
C TYR A 313 10.51 -28.44 25.26
N LEU A 314 10.01 -28.05 26.43
CA LEU A 314 10.72 -28.25 27.70
C LEU A 314 10.96 -29.75 27.94
N LYS A 315 10.00 -30.61 27.57
CA LYS A 315 10.20 -32.07 27.57
C LYS A 315 11.29 -32.53 26.60
N ALA A 316 11.45 -31.88 25.45
CA ALA A 316 12.51 -32.21 24.50
C ALA A 316 13.89 -31.74 24.99
N GLN A 317 13.97 -30.58 25.65
CA GLN A 317 15.22 -30.07 26.23
C GLN A 317 15.69 -30.85 27.46
N ASN A 318 14.76 -31.36 28.28
CA ASN A 318 15.07 -32.14 29.49
C ASN A 318 15.30 -33.64 29.21
N LYS A 319 15.35 -34.06 27.94
CA LYS A 319 15.71 -35.43 27.53
C LYS A 319 17.21 -35.57 27.20
N VAL A 320 18.04 -34.81 27.92
CA VAL A 320 19.50 -34.97 27.98
C VAL A 320 19.84 -35.55 29.33
#